data_AF-A0A7J9PQR3-F1
#
_entry.id   AF-A0A7J9PQR3-F1
#
_cell.length_a   1.000
_cell.length_b   1.000
_cell.length_c   1.000
_cell.angle_alpha   90.00
_cell.angle_beta   90.00
_cell.angle_gamma   90.00
#
_symmetry.space_group_name_H-M   'P 1'
#
loop_
_entity.id
_entity.type
_entity.pdbx_description
1 polymer ?
#
loop_
_entity_poly.entity_id
_entity_poly.type
_entity_poly.pdbx_seq_one_letter_code
_entity_poly.pdbx_strand_id
1 'polypeptide(L)'
;MSDPKVGVFVCYCGANINGAVDCEAVKDFASELDGVAVAATYPFMCADPGQGLIKDAIKEHGLDRIVVAACTPKIHEPTFRGCLQDAGISPYYLEFVNIREHDAFVHMGDVEAATRKACEMIAGGVERAKKLEDVPQKVVEVDKSCMVIGAGIAGIQSALDLGDQGFKVYLVDKDESIGGRMAQLAKTFPTDDCAM
;
A
#
# COMPACT_ATOMS: atom_id res chain seq x y z
N MET A 1 -15.81 -12.63 -23.78
CA MET A 1 -14.66 -12.18 -22.98
C MET A 1 -13.81 -13.40 -22.73
N SER A 2 -12.49 -13.31 -22.89
CA SER A 2 -11.59 -14.42 -22.54
C SER A 2 -11.70 -14.71 -21.04
N ASP A 3 -11.50 -15.96 -20.65
CA ASP A 3 -11.43 -16.32 -19.23
C ASP A 3 -10.28 -15.57 -18.54
N PRO A 4 -10.49 -14.99 -17.34
CA PRO A 4 -9.44 -14.26 -16.63
C PRO A 4 -8.22 -15.14 -16.35
N LYS A 5 -7.03 -14.59 -16.57
CA LYS A 5 -5.73 -15.23 -16.28
C LYS A 5 -5.10 -14.55 -15.07
N VAL A 6 -5.18 -15.23 -13.94
CA VAL A 6 -4.71 -14.72 -12.65
C VAL A 6 -3.25 -15.10 -12.42
N GLY A 7 -2.41 -14.13 -12.06
CA GLY A 7 -1.10 -14.37 -11.46
C GLY A 7 -1.14 -14.17 -9.95
N VAL A 8 -0.67 -15.15 -9.18
CA VAL A 8 -0.61 -15.07 -7.72
C VAL A 8 0.84 -14.93 -7.25
N PHE A 9 1.12 -13.90 -6.47
CA PHE A 9 2.47 -13.63 -5.99
C PHE A 9 2.51 -13.56 -4.47
N VAL A 10 3.23 -14.48 -3.85
CA VAL A 10 3.31 -14.64 -2.39
C VAL A 10 4.63 -14.07 -1.88
N CYS A 11 4.54 -13.07 -1.00
CA CYS A 11 5.71 -12.40 -0.45
C CYS A 11 6.16 -13.07 0.85
N TYR A 12 7.48 -13.25 1.02
CA TYR A 12 8.03 -13.69 2.33
C TYR A 12 8.15 -12.53 3.32
N CYS A 13 8.32 -11.32 2.79
CA CYS A 13 8.65 -10.12 3.57
C CYS A 13 9.87 -10.37 4.49
N GLY A 14 10.90 -11.02 3.97
CA GLY A 14 11.98 -11.60 4.77
C GLY A 14 11.45 -12.72 5.66
N ALA A 15 11.60 -12.58 6.98
CA ALA A 15 11.05 -13.53 7.96
C ALA A 15 9.66 -13.12 8.49
N ASN A 16 9.13 -11.96 8.09
CA ASN A 16 7.89 -11.44 8.68
C ASN A 16 6.65 -12.26 8.32
N ILE A 17 6.59 -12.80 7.10
CA ILE A 17 5.53 -13.72 6.68
C ILE A 17 6.08 -15.15 6.72
N ASN A 18 7.23 -15.39 6.10
CA ASN A 18 7.79 -16.73 5.97
C ASN A 18 8.26 -17.37 7.30
N GLY A 19 8.36 -16.59 8.38
CA GLY A 19 8.62 -17.12 9.72
C GLY A 19 7.38 -17.71 10.41
N ALA A 20 6.18 -17.41 9.93
CA ALA A 20 4.91 -17.84 10.52
C ALA A 20 3.93 -18.47 9.53
N VAL A 21 4.18 -18.36 8.23
CA VAL A 21 3.36 -18.92 7.13
C VAL A 21 4.31 -19.63 6.16
N ASP A 22 4.02 -20.87 5.82
CA ASP A 22 4.75 -21.60 4.77
C ASP A 22 4.35 -21.05 3.40
N CYS A 23 5.13 -20.09 2.92
CA CYS A 23 4.81 -19.36 1.71
C CYS A 23 4.98 -20.21 0.44
N GLU A 24 5.82 -21.26 0.47
CA GLU A 24 5.95 -22.19 -0.65
C GLU A 24 4.73 -23.10 -0.75
N ALA A 25 4.25 -23.64 0.37
CA ALA A 25 3.01 -24.42 0.41
C ALA A 25 1.80 -23.58 -0.04
N VAL A 26 1.75 -22.30 0.36
CA VAL A 26 0.72 -21.36 -0.09
C VAL A 26 0.78 -21.12 -1.60
N LYS A 27 1.98 -20.98 -2.18
CA LYS A 27 2.16 -20.83 -3.62
C LYS A 27 1.77 -22.10 -4.38
N ASP A 28 2.13 -23.28 -3.86
CA ASP A 28 1.75 -24.57 -4.45
C ASP A 28 0.23 -24.71 -4.48
N PHE A 29 -0.44 -24.44 -3.35
CA PHE A 29 -1.90 -24.41 -3.27
C PHE A 29 -2.51 -23.42 -4.28
N ALA A 30 -1.97 -22.19 -4.35
CA ALA A 30 -2.49 -21.18 -5.26
C ALA A 30 -2.37 -21.59 -6.74
N SER A 31 -1.35 -22.36 -7.10
CA SER A 31 -1.14 -22.85 -8.48
C SER A 31 -2.18 -23.86 -8.95
N GLU A 32 -2.87 -24.52 -8.01
CA GLU A 32 -3.93 -25.50 -8.31
C GLU A 32 -5.32 -24.85 -8.44
N LEU A 33 -5.45 -23.56 -8.11
CA LEU A 33 -6.73 -22.86 -8.18
C LEU A 33 -7.13 -22.61 -9.65
N ASP A 34 -8.42 -22.79 -9.92
CA ASP A 34 -9.00 -22.49 -11.23
C ASP A 34 -8.68 -21.05 -11.67
N GLY A 35 -8.31 -20.86 -12.94
CA GLY A 35 -7.96 -19.56 -13.51
C GLY A 35 -6.59 -18.99 -13.12
N VAL A 36 -5.82 -19.64 -12.24
CA VAL A 36 -4.44 -19.24 -11.93
C VAL A 36 -3.51 -19.77 -13.01
N ALA A 37 -2.86 -18.85 -13.73
CA ALA A 37 -1.93 -19.17 -14.81
C ALA A 37 -0.47 -19.27 -14.30
N VAL A 38 -0.13 -18.53 -13.26
CA VAL A 38 1.19 -18.56 -12.62
C VAL A 38 1.07 -18.26 -11.13
N ALA A 39 1.82 -18.98 -10.31
CA ALA A 39 2.02 -18.67 -8.91
C ALA A 39 3.53 -18.62 -8.61
N ALA A 40 3.98 -17.59 -7.90
CA ALA A 40 5.38 -17.42 -7.57
C ALA A 40 5.58 -16.85 -6.17
N THR A 41 6.72 -17.19 -5.57
CA THR A 41 7.20 -16.63 -4.31
C THR A 41 8.37 -15.68 -4.54
N TYR A 42 8.50 -14.66 -3.70
CA TYR A 42 9.70 -13.84 -3.67
C TYR A 42 9.94 -13.21 -2.29
N PRO A 43 11.20 -13.02 -1.85
CA PRO A 43 11.50 -12.44 -0.55
C PRO A 43 10.86 -11.07 -0.29
N PHE A 44 10.86 -10.19 -1.30
CA PHE A 44 10.37 -8.82 -1.21
C PHE A 44 9.64 -8.41 -2.48
N MET A 45 8.35 -8.77 -2.60
CA MET A 45 7.55 -8.48 -3.79
C MET A 45 7.49 -6.98 -4.14
N CYS A 46 7.60 -6.07 -3.16
CA CYS A 46 7.56 -4.62 -3.39
C CYS A 46 8.89 -4.03 -3.87
N ALA A 47 10.00 -4.77 -3.75
CA ALA A 47 11.29 -4.32 -4.27
C ALA A 47 11.34 -4.45 -5.79
N ASP A 48 12.27 -3.73 -6.44
CA ASP A 48 12.41 -3.73 -7.90
C ASP A 48 12.44 -5.12 -8.55
N PRO A 49 13.17 -6.13 -8.01
CA PRO A 49 13.15 -7.47 -8.59
C PRO A 49 11.79 -8.16 -8.46
N GLY A 50 11.07 -7.95 -7.36
CA GLY A 50 9.73 -8.51 -7.14
C GLY A 50 8.70 -7.88 -8.07
N GLN A 51 8.78 -6.56 -8.27
CA GLN A 51 7.96 -5.88 -9.28
C GLN A 51 8.33 -6.29 -10.70
N GLY A 52 9.62 -6.50 -10.99
CA GLY A 52 10.10 -7.04 -12.27
C GLY A 52 9.47 -8.40 -12.57
N LEU A 53 9.50 -9.31 -11.60
CA LEU A 53 8.89 -10.64 -11.71
C LEU A 53 7.39 -10.57 -12.06
N ILE A 54 6.63 -9.65 -11.46
CA ILE A 54 5.20 -9.45 -11.83
C ILE A 54 5.10 -8.95 -13.28
N LYS A 55 5.87 -7.93 -13.65
CA LYS A 55 5.83 -7.30 -14.98
C LYS A 55 6.20 -8.28 -16.09
N ASP A 56 7.20 -9.13 -15.84
CA ASP A 56 7.64 -10.16 -16.79
C ASP A 56 6.57 -11.24 -16.91
N ALA A 57 6.02 -11.72 -15.80
CA ALA A 57 4.94 -12.70 -15.80
C ALA A 57 3.68 -12.21 -16.53
N ILE A 58 3.32 -10.92 -16.39
CA ILE A 58 2.21 -10.30 -17.14
C ILE A 58 2.42 -10.44 -18.64
N LYS A 59 3.64 -10.15 -19.13
CA LYS A 59 3.97 -10.20 -20.56
C LYS A 59 4.09 -11.64 -21.08
N GLU A 60 4.76 -12.51 -20.32
CA GLU A 60 5.05 -13.88 -20.73
C GLU A 60 3.81 -14.77 -20.75
N HIS A 61 2.94 -14.63 -19.75
CA HIS A 61 1.75 -15.48 -19.60
C HIS A 61 0.45 -14.81 -20.09
N GLY A 62 0.51 -13.51 -20.43
CA GLY A 62 -0.65 -12.72 -20.82
C GLY A 62 -1.65 -12.59 -19.67
N LEU A 63 -1.15 -12.27 -18.47
CA LEU A 63 -1.98 -12.12 -17.28
C LEU A 63 -2.81 -10.85 -17.37
N ASP A 64 -4.06 -10.93 -16.95
CA ASP A 64 -4.96 -9.79 -16.89
C ASP A 64 -5.55 -9.58 -15.49
N ARG A 65 -5.21 -10.42 -14.51
CA ARG A 65 -5.55 -10.28 -13.09
C ARG A 65 -4.35 -10.61 -12.22
N ILE A 66 -4.12 -9.83 -11.17
CA ILE A 66 -2.96 -9.99 -10.30
C ILE A 66 -3.42 -10.06 -8.84
N VAL A 67 -3.01 -11.11 -8.15
CA VAL A 67 -3.20 -11.28 -6.70
C VAL A 67 -1.84 -11.16 -6.04
N VAL A 68 -1.67 -10.19 -5.13
CA VAL A 68 -0.47 -10.08 -4.31
C VAL A 68 -0.81 -10.47 -2.87
N ALA A 69 -0.28 -11.60 -2.41
CA ALA A 69 -0.40 -12.06 -1.05
C ALA A 69 0.80 -11.57 -0.22
N ALA A 70 0.60 -10.49 0.53
CA ALA A 70 1.67 -9.81 1.26
C ALA A 70 1.15 -9.02 2.48
N CYS A 71 1.47 -7.74 2.55
CA CYS A 71 1.11 -6.83 3.64
C CYS A 71 -0.25 -6.15 3.42
N THR A 72 -0.56 -5.17 4.26
CA THR A 72 -1.77 -4.38 4.12
C THR A 72 -1.80 -3.55 2.82
N PRO A 73 -2.95 -3.50 2.10
CA PRO A 73 -3.12 -2.63 0.94
C PRO A 73 -2.94 -1.15 1.28
N LYS A 74 -3.16 -0.74 2.54
CA LYS A 74 -2.98 0.64 3.00
C LYS A 74 -1.56 1.20 2.77
N ILE A 75 -0.56 0.33 2.64
CA ILE A 75 0.83 0.73 2.41
C ILE A 75 1.18 0.59 0.93
N HIS A 76 1.05 -0.62 0.36
CA HIS A 76 1.63 -0.94 -0.95
C HIS A 76 0.63 -1.08 -2.09
N GLU A 77 -0.69 -0.91 -1.87
CA GLU A 77 -1.64 -0.92 -2.99
C GLU A 77 -1.29 0.12 -4.07
N PRO A 78 -0.93 1.37 -3.74
CA PRO A 78 -0.47 2.32 -4.77
C PRO A 78 0.78 1.85 -5.52
N THR A 79 1.72 1.19 -4.82
CA THR A 79 2.95 0.65 -5.42
C THR A 79 2.65 -0.41 -6.46
N PHE A 80 1.82 -1.41 -6.13
CA PHE A 80 1.50 -2.48 -7.07
C PHE A 80 0.54 -2.03 -8.17
N ARG A 81 -0.34 -1.06 -7.91
CA ARG A 81 -1.12 -0.40 -8.98
C ARG A 81 -0.21 0.27 -10.00
N GLY A 82 0.82 0.99 -9.54
CA GLY A 82 1.87 1.55 -10.41
C GLY A 82 2.60 0.46 -11.20
N CYS A 83 2.97 -0.64 -10.56
CA CYS A 83 3.60 -1.79 -11.23
C CYS A 83 2.74 -2.37 -12.36
N LEU A 84 1.43 -2.52 -12.15
CA LEU A 84 0.49 -2.98 -13.19
C LEU A 84 0.35 -1.97 -14.33
N GLN A 85 0.29 -0.67 -14.02
CA GLN A 85 0.26 0.39 -15.02
C GLN A 85 1.52 0.37 -15.88
N ASP A 86 2.71 0.22 -15.27
CA ASP A 86 3.99 0.08 -15.98
C ASP A 86 4.04 -1.18 -16.86
N ALA A 87 3.29 -2.22 -16.49
CA ALA A 87 3.13 -3.45 -17.28
C ALA A 87 2.12 -3.30 -18.43
N GLY A 88 1.35 -2.20 -18.47
CA GLY A 88 0.36 -1.93 -19.50
C GLY A 88 -1.03 -2.54 -19.26
N ILE A 89 -1.34 -2.96 -18.03
CA ILE A 89 -2.68 -3.45 -17.65
C ILE A 89 -3.36 -2.50 -16.64
N SER A 90 -4.67 -2.62 -16.48
CA SER A 90 -5.41 -1.75 -15.56
C SER A 90 -4.90 -1.91 -14.11
N PRO A 91 -4.67 -0.80 -13.37
CA PRO A 91 -4.36 -0.87 -11.94
C PRO A 91 -5.49 -1.48 -11.12
N TYR A 92 -6.72 -1.52 -11.64
CA TYR A 92 -7.90 -2.05 -10.96
C TYR A 92 -8.05 -3.57 -11.11
N TYR A 93 -7.15 -4.22 -11.85
CA TYR A 93 -7.03 -5.68 -11.91
C TYR A 93 -6.14 -6.29 -10.81
N LEU A 94 -5.77 -5.47 -9.83
CA LEU A 94 -5.06 -5.90 -8.62
C LEU A 94 -6.05 -6.30 -7.51
N GLU A 95 -5.85 -7.48 -6.95
CA GLU A 95 -6.40 -7.89 -5.65
C GLU A 95 -5.27 -8.06 -4.64
N PHE A 96 -5.48 -7.55 -3.42
CA PHE A 96 -4.49 -7.60 -2.35
C PHE A 96 -4.95 -8.53 -1.25
N VAL A 97 -4.14 -9.55 -0.93
CA VAL A 97 -4.42 -10.47 0.17
C VAL A 97 -3.43 -10.21 1.30
N ASN A 98 -3.93 -9.68 2.40
CA ASN A 98 -3.08 -9.32 3.54
C ASN A 98 -2.79 -10.54 4.41
N ILE A 99 -1.71 -11.25 4.14
CA ILE A 99 -1.24 -12.40 4.93
C ILE A 99 -0.16 -12.02 5.97
N ARG A 100 0.16 -10.73 6.13
CA ARG A 100 1.12 -10.25 7.14
C ARG A 100 0.41 -9.73 8.39
N GLU A 101 -0.17 -8.54 8.33
CA GLU A 101 -0.80 -7.91 9.50
C GLU A 101 -2.05 -8.66 9.94
N HIS A 102 -2.77 -9.28 9.01
CA HIS A 102 -4.00 -10.02 9.33
C HIS A 102 -3.75 -11.52 9.53
N ASP A 103 -2.53 -12.02 9.34
CA ASP A 103 -2.24 -13.45 9.48
C ASP A 103 -0.91 -13.74 10.19
N ALA A 104 0.23 -13.68 9.49
CA ALA A 104 1.54 -14.05 10.05
C ALA A 104 1.85 -13.36 11.39
N PHE A 105 1.57 -12.05 11.51
CA PHE A 105 1.86 -11.29 12.74
C PHE A 105 0.95 -11.62 13.92
N VAL A 106 -0.21 -12.23 13.67
CA VAL A 106 -1.20 -12.53 14.72
C VAL A 106 -1.32 -14.02 15.00
N HIS A 107 -0.65 -14.89 14.22
CA HIS A 107 -0.63 -16.35 14.37
C HIS A 107 0.79 -16.94 14.44
N MET A 108 1.78 -16.18 14.92
CA MET A 108 3.19 -16.61 14.97
C MET A 108 3.44 -17.94 15.71
N GLY A 109 2.54 -18.34 16.60
CA GLY A 109 2.66 -19.57 17.39
C GLY A 109 2.10 -20.83 16.72
N ASP A 110 1.42 -20.72 15.58
CA ASP A 110 0.77 -21.84 14.90
C ASP A 110 0.90 -21.69 13.38
N VAL A 111 2.04 -22.15 12.85
CA VAL A 111 2.39 -22.07 11.44
C VAL A 111 1.40 -22.84 10.57
N GLU A 112 0.90 -23.97 11.04
CA GLU A 112 -0.03 -24.81 10.28
C GLU A 112 -1.38 -24.10 10.11
N ALA A 113 -1.92 -23.52 11.18
CA ALA A 113 -3.16 -22.76 11.12
C ALA A 113 -3.01 -21.47 10.30
N ALA A 114 -1.91 -20.74 10.46
CA ALA A 114 -1.62 -19.54 9.66
C ALA A 114 -1.52 -19.89 8.17
N THR A 115 -0.78 -20.94 7.81
CA THR A 115 -0.65 -21.40 6.42
C THR A 115 -1.99 -21.77 5.80
N ARG A 116 -2.83 -22.54 6.52
CA ARG A 116 -4.19 -22.86 6.05
C ARG A 116 -5.02 -21.62 5.81
N LYS A 117 -4.97 -20.67 6.74
CA LYS A 117 -5.71 -19.42 6.62
C LYS A 117 -5.23 -18.58 5.44
N ALA A 118 -3.91 -18.47 5.22
CA ALA A 118 -3.35 -17.79 4.06
C ALA A 118 -3.86 -18.40 2.74
N CYS A 119 -3.91 -19.74 2.64
CA CYS A 119 -4.51 -20.44 1.49
C CYS A 119 -5.97 -20.05 1.28
N GLU A 120 -6.82 -20.09 2.32
CA GLU A 120 -8.23 -19.71 2.22
C GLU A 120 -8.42 -18.24 1.81
N MET A 121 -7.62 -17.33 2.38
CA MET A 121 -7.65 -15.91 2.02
C MET A 121 -7.26 -15.68 0.56
N ILE A 122 -6.26 -16.41 0.06
CA ILE A 122 -5.83 -16.34 -1.34
C ILE A 122 -6.88 -16.92 -2.28
N ALA A 123 -7.52 -18.05 -1.92
CA ALA A 123 -8.62 -18.59 -2.71
C ALA A 123 -9.76 -17.56 -2.88
N GLY A 124 -10.14 -16.89 -1.79
CA GLY A 124 -11.12 -15.79 -1.85
C GLY A 124 -10.63 -14.60 -2.69
N GLY A 125 -9.33 -14.25 -2.59
CA GLY A 125 -8.71 -13.21 -3.39
C GLY A 125 -8.71 -13.52 -4.90
N VAL A 126 -8.38 -14.75 -5.28
CA VAL A 126 -8.40 -15.21 -6.68
C VAL A 126 -9.82 -15.11 -7.26
N GLU A 127 -10.82 -15.60 -6.54
CA GLU A 127 -12.23 -15.53 -7.00
C GLU A 127 -12.74 -14.09 -7.13
N ARG A 128 -12.29 -13.20 -6.25
CA ARG A 128 -12.57 -11.76 -6.37
C ARG A 128 -11.85 -11.15 -7.56
N ALA A 129 -10.57 -11.48 -7.77
CA ALA A 129 -9.76 -10.98 -8.86
C ALA A 129 -10.40 -11.27 -10.23
N LYS A 130 -10.92 -12.48 -10.43
CA LYS A 130 -11.65 -12.88 -11.65
C LYS A 130 -12.80 -11.94 -12.01
N LYS A 131 -13.40 -11.28 -11.01
CA LYS A 131 -14.57 -10.39 -11.16
C LYS A 131 -14.20 -8.90 -11.16
N LEU A 132 -12.92 -8.57 -11.04
CA LEU A 132 -12.48 -7.18 -11.11
C LEU A 132 -12.72 -6.63 -12.52
N GLU A 133 -13.11 -5.36 -12.54
CA GLU A 133 -13.39 -4.57 -13.74
C GLU A 133 -12.46 -3.37 -13.78
N ASP A 134 -12.19 -2.87 -14.98
CA ASP A 134 -11.44 -1.64 -15.12
C ASP A 134 -12.33 -0.45 -14.72
N VAL A 135 -11.80 0.43 -13.87
CA VAL A 135 -12.55 1.58 -13.35
C VAL A 135 -11.95 2.87 -13.90
N PRO A 136 -12.73 3.68 -14.64
CA PRO A 136 -12.21 4.93 -15.19
C PRO A 136 -11.89 5.92 -14.07
N GLN A 137 -10.69 6.50 -14.12
CA GLN A 137 -10.29 7.56 -13.19
C GLN A 137 -10.90 8.89 -13.60
N LYS A 138 -11.49 9.59 -12.63
CA LYS A 138 -12.02 10.94 -12.83
C LYS A 138 -10.92 11.96 -12.62
N VAL A 139 -10.58 12.71 -13.67
CA VAL A 139 -9.74 13.90 -13.54
C VAL A 139 -10.61 15.03 -12.99
N VAL A 140 -10.14 15.68 -11.93
CA VAL A 140 -10.82 16.82 -11.29
C VAL A 140 -9.86 17.99 -11.20
N GLU A 141 -10.41 19.20 -11.33
CA GLU A 141 -9.64 20.42 -11.10
C GLU A 141 -9.36 20.59 -9.61
N VAL A 142 -8.12 20.97 -9.29
CA VAL A 142 -7.69 21.26 -7.92
C VAL A 142 -7.51 22.77 -7.80
N ASP A 143 -8.24 23.39 -6.87
CA ASP A 143 -8.07 24.81 -6.58
C ASP A 143 -6.67 25.07 -6.01
N LYS A 144 -6.01 26.13 -6.47
CA LYS A 144 -4.64 26.49 -6.06
C LYS A 144 -4.63 27.26 -4.75
N SER A 145 -5.37 26.75 -3.77
CA SER A 145 -5.43 27.28 -2.42
C SER A 145 -5.32 26.17 -1.38
N CYS A 146 -4.82 26.51 -0.20
CA CYS A 146 -4.61 25.57 0.89
C CYS A 146 -5.22 26.11 2.18
N MET A 147 -5.69 25.22 3.05
CA MET A 147 -6.14 25.58 4.40
C MET A 147 -5.26 24.86 5.42
N VAL A 148 -4.71 25.63 6.35
CA VAL A 148 -3.93 25.13 7.48
C VAL A 148 -4.76 25.34 8.75
N ILE A 149 -5.04 24.25 9.46
CA ILE A 149 -5.83 24.26 10.70
C ILE A 149 -4.89 24.13 11.89
N GLY A 150 -4.86 25.16 12.73
CA GLY A 150 -3.95 25.34 13.86
C GLY A 150 -2.74 26.19 13.48
N ALA A 151 -2.62 27.36 14.09
CA ALA A 151 -1.55 28.33 13.95
C ALA A 151 -0.51 28.25 15.10
N GLY A 152 -0.17 27.04 15.53
CA GLY A 152 1.07 26.79 16.27
C GLY A 152 2.29 26.80 15.35
N ILE A 153 3.50 26.55 15.89
CA ILE A 153 4.75 26.55 15.10
C ILE A 153 4.66 25.71 13.81
N ALA A 154 4.08 24.50 13.86
CA ALA A 154 3.95 23.63 12.70
C ALA A 154 3.05 24.23 11.61
N GLY A 155 1.92 24.85 12.00
CA GLY A 155 0.99 25.44 11.04
C GLY A 155 1.47 26.77 10.48
N ILE A 156 2.10 27.60 11.31
CA ILE A 156 2.77 28.83 10.86
C ILE A 156 3.82 28.49 9.80
N GLN A 157 4.70 27.52 10.08
CA GLN A 157 5.73 27.11 9.11
C GLN A 157 5.12 26.57 7.82
N SER A 158 4.12 25.69 7.92
CA SER A 158 3.43 25.14 6.74
C SER A 158 2.80 26.25 5.89
N ALA A 159 2.21 27.27 6.53
CA ALA A 159 1.59 28.40 5.84
C ALA A 159 2.62 29.31 5.17
N LEU A 160 3.75 29.58 5.82
CA LEU A 160 4.86 30.35 5.24
C LEU A 160 5.45 29.63 4.03
N ASP A 161 5.80 28.35 4.15
CA ASP A 161 6.40 27.56 3.06
C ASP A 161 5.51 27.49 1.82
N LEU A 162 4.19 27.36 2.01
CA LEU A 162 3.20 27.36 0.92
C LEU A 162 3.00 28.76 0.34
N GLY A 163 2.98 29.80 1.19
CA GLY A 163 2.87 31.19 0.78
C GLY A 163 4.05 31.66 -0.06
N ASP A 164 5.28 31.30 0.34
CA ASP A 164 6.52 31.62 -0.38
C ASP A 164 6.59 30.95 -1.76
N GLN A 165 5.92 29.79 -1.91
CA GLN A 165 5.73 29.12 -3.22
C GLN A 165 4.61 29.74 -4.07
N GLY A 166 3.91 30.77 -3.57
CA GLY A 166 2.88 31.50 -4.29
C GLY A 166 1.46 30.92 -4.18
N PHE A 167 1.23 29.96 -3.27
CA PHE A 167 -0.12 29.44 -3.02
C PHE A 167 -0.93 30.38 -2.12
N LYS A 168 -2.24 30.49 -2.37
CA LYS A 168 -3.14 31.18 -1.44
C LYS A 168 -3.38 30.30 -0.22
N VAL A 169 -3.00 30.76 0.97
CA VAL A 169 -3.15 30.00 2.22
C VAL A 169 -4.15 30.65 3.17
N TYR A 170 -5.11 29.86 3.64
CA TYR A 170 -5.99 30.22 4.75
C TYR A 170 -5.46 29.56 6.03
N LEU A 171 -4.93 30.35 6.96
CA LEU A 171 -4.50 29.88 8.27
C LEU A 171 -5.61 30.13 9.28
N VAL A 172 -6.14 29.06 9.88
CA VAL A 172 -7.27 29.12 10.83
C VAL A 172 -6.82 28.57 12.16
N ASP A 173 -6.95 29.36 13.22
CA ASP A 173 -6.77 28.90 14.60
C ASP A 173 -8.10 28.95 15.35
N LYS A 174 -8.20 28.15 16.42
CA LYS A 174 -9.35 28.14 17.33
C LYS A 174 -9.24 29.23 18.40
N ASP A 175 -8.02 29.65 18.74
CA ASP A 175 -7.70 30.62 19.76
C ASP A 175 -7.57 32.02 19.12
N GLU A 176 -7.68 33.08 19.94
CA GLU A 176 -7.65 34.47 19.44
C GLU A 176 -6.26 34.89 18.92
N SER A 177 -5.20 34.16 19.32
CA SER A 177 -3.82 34.44 18.98
C SER A 177 -3.11 33.22 18.41
N ILE A 178 -2.24 33.44 17.42
CA ILE A 178 -1.32 32.43 16.89
C ILE A 178 -0.16 32.16 17.86
N GLY A 179 0.63 31.11 17.58
CA GLY A 179 1.82 30.71 18.33
C GLY A 179 1.66 29.41 19.11
N GLY A 180 0.40 29.02 19.40
CA GLY A 180 0.07 27.75 20.05
C GLY A 180 0.80 27.56 21.38
N ARG A 181 1.24 26.32 21.67
CA ARG A 181 1.95 26.02 22.92
C ARG A 181 3.33 26.65 23.01
N MET A 182 4.00 26.91 21.89
CA MET A 182 5.35 27.47 21.89
C MET A 182 5.36 28.87 22.49
N ALA A 183 4.35 29.67 22.19
CA ALA A 183 4.18 31.03 22.74
C ALA A 183 4.04 31.07 24.26
N GLN A 184 3.75 29.94 24.91
CA GLN A 184 3.61 29.83 26.36
C GLN A 184 4.90 29.39 27.06
N LEU A 185 5.90 28.93 26.29
CA LEU A 185 7.18 28.48 26.83
C LEU A 185 8.11 29.66 27.08
N ALA A 186 8.88 29.61 28.17
CA ALA A 186 9.91 30.61 28.43
C ALA A 186 11.14 30.37 27.55
N LYS A 187 11.55 29.11 27.40
CA LYS A 187 12.74 28.70 26.65
C LYS A 187 12.52 27.41 25.88
N THR A 188 13.33 27.19 24.84
CA THR A 188 13.34 25.97 24.03
C THR A 188 14.68 25.25 24.08
N PHE A 189 14.67 23.97 24.45
CA PHE A 189 15.86 23.12 24.38
C PHE A 189 16.13 22.73 22.91
N PRO A 190 17.37 22.40 22.53
CA PRO A 190 18.57 22.35 23.36
C PRO A 190 19.34 23.67 23.47
N THR A 191 18.93 24.74 22.77
CA THR A 191 19.70 26.00 22.69
C THR A 191 19.44 26.97 23.84
N ASP A 192 18.38 26.73 24.64
CA ASP A 192 17.93 27.63 25.71
C ASP A 192 17.54 29.04 25.23
N ASP A 193 17.21 29.16 23.94
CA ASP A 193 16.64 30.36 23.32
C ASP A 193 15.26 30.67 23.89
N CYS A 194 14.85 31.93 23.80
CA CYS A 194 13.47 32.33 24.11
C CYS A 194 12.52 31.75 23.03
N ALA A 195 11.33 31.31 23.43
CA ALA A 195 10.40 30.63 22.52
C ALA A 195 9.69 31.55 21.52
N MET A 196 9.72 32.87 21.76
CA MET A 196 9.33 33.94 20.85
C MET A 196 10.31 35.10 20.97
#